data_AF-A0A839PDS9-F1
#
_entry.id   AF-A0A839PDS9-F1
#
_cell.length_a   1.000
_cell.length_b   1.000
_cell.length_c   1.000
_cell.angle_alpha   90.00
_cell.angle_beta   90.00
_cell.angle_gamma   90.00
#
_symmetry.space_group_name_H-M   'P 1'
#
loop_
_entity.id
_entity.type
_entity.pdbx_description
1 polymer ?
#
loop_
_entity_poly.entity_id
_entity_poly.type
_entity_poly.pdbx_seq_one_letter_code
_entity_poly.pdbx_strand_id
1 'polypeptide(L)'
;MISFDADVHGTRSVIALAEKLGAAYDHIRGRELVNEIALFTEYGGMFTTPGEVRRRSDLIVLVGDLPAVHHDLILSWASAPADLADKQSRRWFHLKANRSVPDNTGTDEVSRKVKATALSAEGASLGTAVALLRAGLAGRRAAVSLANLDKLRKALAEAAFPVFVFSGNAEEPMSLAMLQGLVADLNKAKRAGSLFLPADDDAWGAVLTCVWATGFPPRTGFPGGAPVYDPRRWDIERMLREKEADLHLWISARDGASPAKRSGIPLVALARTASPMPGAAVTISVAAPGIDHDSVSYSSRIGTFRAARASAPSDRPEIAGVVRELAEALPC
;
A
#
# COMPACT_ATOMS: atom_id res chain seq x y z
N MET A 1 -15.30 -11.19 -14.50
CA MET A 1 -14.19 -10.42 -13.85
C MET A 1 -13.95 -10.94 -12.43
N ILE A 2 -12.78 -10.67 -11.85
CA ILE A 2 -12.36 -11.22 -10.55
C ILE A 2 -11.87 -10.11 -9.61
N SER A 3 -12.54 -9.91 -8.47
CA SER A 3 -11.98 -9.14 -7.36
C SER A 3 -11.33 -10.09 -6.36
N PHE A 4 -10.09 -9.80 -5.92
CA PHE A 4 -9.38 -10.70 -5.02
C PHE A 4 -8.62 -9.99 -3.89
N ASP A 5 -8.46 -10.68 -2.78
CA ASP A 5 -7.53 -10.42 -1.66
C ASP A 5 -7.04 -11.78 -1.18
N ALA A 6 -5.75 -12.03 -1.38
CA ALA A 6 -5.14 -13.32 -1.13
C ALA A 6 -3.63 -13.18 -0.90
N ASP A 7 -3.02 -14.22 -0.32
CA ASP A 7 -1.58 -14.33 -0.23
C ASP A 7 -0.93 -14.59 -1.61
N VAL A 8 0.39 -14.83 -1.63
CA VAL A 8 1.12 -15.10 -2.87
C VAL A 8 0.54 -16.30 -3.64
N HIS A 9 0.18 -17.38 -2.96
CA HIS A 9 -0.31 -18.60 -3.60
C HIS A 9 -1.72 -18.41 -4.18
N GLY A 10 -2.61 -17.78 -3.41
CA GLY A 10 -3.93 -17.42 -3.89
C GLY A 10 -3.86 -16.44 -5.06
N THR A 11 -3.03 -15.41 -4.99
CA THR A 11 -2.86 -14.45 -6.10
C THR A 11 -2.40 -15.14 -7.38
N ARG A 12 -1.42 -16.06 -7.31
CA ARG A 12 -0.97 -16.84 -8.48
C ARG A 12 -2.08 -17.70 -9.08
N SER A 13 -2.90 -18.35 -8.24
CA SER A 13 -4.03 -19.14 -8.71
C SER A 13 -5.10 -18.28 -9.40
N VAL A 14 -5.35 -17.07 -8.87
CA VAL A 14 -6.30 -16.11 -9.46
C VAL A 14 -5.83 -15.64 -10.83
N ILE A 15 -4.54 -15.36 -10.99
CA ILE A 15 -3.96 -14.99 -12.29
C ILE A 15 -4.14 -16.11 -13.30
N ALA A 16 -3.82 -17.36 -12.92
CA ALA A 16 -3.99 -18.51 -13.81
C ALA A 16 -5.47 -18.75 -14.20
N LEU A 17 -6.40 -18.58 -13.26
CA LEU A 17 -7.82 -18.64 -13.55
C LEU A 17 -8.26 -17.50 -14.48
N ALA A 18 -7.77 -16.27 -14.24
CA ALA A 18 -8.08 -15.12 -15.07
C ALA A 18 -7.59 -15.29 -16.51
N GLU A 19 -6.37 -15.82 -16.69
CA GLU A 19 -5.81 -16.14 -18.00
C GLU A 19 -6.66 -17.17 -18.73
N LYS A 20 -7.02 -18.28 -18.07
CA LYS A 20 -7.88 -19.31 -18.66
C LYS A 20 -9.26 -18.77 -19.07
N LEU A 21 -9.83 -17.88 -18.26
CA LEU A 21 -11.16 -17.30 -18.51
C LEU A 21 -11.15 -16.10 -19.47
N GLY A 22 -9.97 -15.60 -19.86
CA GLY A 22 -9.84 -14.31 -20.53
C GLY A 22 -10.33 -13.13 -19.68
N ALA A 23 -10.38 -13.29 -18.36
CA ALA A 23 -11.00 -12.35 -17.43
C ALA A 23 -10.03 -11.23 -17.01
N ALA A 24 -10.60 -10.09 -16.59
CA ALA A 24 -9.87 -9.06 -15.86
C ALA A 24 -9.87 -9.34 -14.36
N TYR A 25 -8.78 -8.99 -13.69
CA TYR A 25 -8.64 -9.06 -12.25
C TYR A 25 -8.18 -7.72 -11.63
N ASP A 26 -8.72 -7.39 -10.46
CA ASP A 26 -8.29 -6.26 -9.63
C ASP A 26 -8.33 -6.65 -8.15
N HIS A 27 -7.51 -6.01 -7.33
CA HIS A 27 -7.54 -6.22 -5.89
C HIS A 27 -8.82 -5.61 -5.29
N ILE A 28 -9.37 -6.15 -4.20
CA ILE A 28 -10.57 -5.57 -3.55
C ILE A 28 -10.35 -4.11 -3.10
N ARG A 29 -9.08 -3.70 -2.95
CA ARG A 29 -8.62 -2.34 -2.59
C ARG A 29 -8.05 -1.57 -3.79
N GLY A 30 -8.39 -1.95 -5.02
CA GLY A 30 -7.77 -1.42 -6.24
C GLY A 30 -7.81 0.11 -6.35
N ARG A 31 -8.82 0.76 -5.75
CA ARG A 31 -8.97 2.21 -5.73
C ARG A 31 -7.87 2.92 -4.94
N GLU A 32 -7.49 2.39 -3.79
CA GLU A 32 -6.37 2.94 -3.01
C GLU A 32 -5.04 2.59 -3.68
N LEU A 33 -4.92 1.34 -4.14
CA LEU A 33 -3.67 0.81 -4.68
C LEU A 33 -3.23 1.47 -5.98
N VAL A 34 -4.15 1.89 -6.86
CA VAL A 34 -3.77 2.48 -8.16
C VAL A 34 -2.82 3.67 -8.01
N ASN A 35 -2.97 4.45 -6.94
CA ASN A 35 -2.11 5.61 -6.66
C ASN A 35 -0.73 5.18 -6.13
N GLU A 36 -0.69 4.15 -5.30
CA GLU A 36 0.56 3.57 -4.82
C GLU A 36 1.32 2.90 -5.98
N ILE A 37 0.63 2.19 -6.86
CA ILE A 37 1.20 1.60 -8.08
C ILE A 37 1.76 2.69 -9.00
N ALA A 38 0.98 3.75 -9.25
CA ALA A 38 1.38 4.86 -10.12
C ALA A 38 2.69 5.52 -9.66
N LEU A 39 2.93 5.60 -8.34
CA LEU A 39 4.21 6.06 -7.80
C LEU A 39 5.39 5.32 -8.43
N PHE A 40 5.32 3.99 -8.51
CA PHE A 40 6.41 3.17 -9.02
C PHE A 40 6.43 3.10 -10.54
N THR A 41 5.27 3.05 -11.19
CA THR A 41 5.18 2.85 -12.65
C THR A 41 5.37 4.14 -13.45
N GLU A 42 4.99 5.31 -12.91
CA GLU A 42 5.03 6.59 -13.64
C GLU A 42 6.14 7.51 -13.15
N TYR A 43 6.39 7.57 -11.84
CA TYR A 43 7.27 8.59 -11.24
C TYR A 43 8.62 8.01 -10.79
N GLY A 44 8.63 6.75 -10.37
CA GLY A 44 9.77 6.15 -9.69
C GLY A 44 10.08 6.81 -8.35
N GLY A 45 11.20 6.43 -7.74
CA GLY A 45 11.60 7.00 -6.46
C GLY A 45 12.94 6.52 -5.96
N MET A 46 13.43 7.17 -4.90
CA MET A 46 14.65 6.81 -4.20
C MET A 46 14.29 6.13 -2.88
N PHE A 47 14.20 4.81 -2.92
CA PHE A 47 13.70 4.00 -1.81
C PHE A 47 14.81 3.43 -0.93
N THR A 48 14.50 3.21 0.35
CA THR A 48 15.31 2.47 1.31
C THR A 48 14.47 1.38 1.98
N THR A 49 15.08 0.55 2.82
CA THR A 49 14.41 -0.56 3.51
C THR A 49 14.17 -0.24 4.99
N PRO A 50 13.18 -0.87 5.65
CA PRO A 50 12.96 -0.73 7.09
C PRO A 50 14.20 -1.05 7.94
N GLY A 51 15.02 -2.01 7.49
CA GLY A 51 16.28 -2.37 8.15
C GLY A 51 17.32 -1.26 8.07
N GLU A 52 17.48 -0.66 6.90
CA GLU A 52 18.36 0.50 6.70
C GLU A 52 17.88 1.71 7.53
N VAL A 53 16.57 1.98 7.56
CA VAL A 53 15.99 3.03 8.41
C VAL A 53 16.31 2.77 9.88
N ARG A 54 16.00 1.56 10.38
CA ARG A 54 16.25 1.17 11.77
C ARG A 54 17.69 1.42 12.18
N ARG A 55 18.65 1.00 11.36
CA ARG A 55 20.07 0.94 11.74
C ARG A 55 20.85 2.20 11.42
N ARG A 56 20.52 2.92 10.35
CA ARG A 56 21.34 4.06 9.86
C ARG A 56 20.67 5.42 10.01
N SER A 57 19.35 5.50 10.01
CA SER A 57 18.68 6.80 9.94
C SER A 57 18.87 7.59 11.23
N ASP A 58 19.45 8.78 11.14
CA ASP A 58 19.62 9.74 12.24
C ASP A 58 18.60 10.90 12.16
N LEU A 59 17.83 10.96 11.07
CA LEU A 59 16.73 11.89 10.86
C LEU A 59 15.58 11.18 10.11
N ILE A 60 14.42 11.12 10.73
CA ILE A 60 13.18 10.61 10.11
C ILE A 60 12.17 11.75 9.98
N VAL A 61 11.61 11.89 8.79
CA VAL A 61 10.48 12.78 8.50
C VAL A 61 9.28 11.91 8.14
N LEU A 62 8.28 11.84 9.02
CA LEU A 62 6.98 11.24 8.70
C LEU A 62 6.25 12.20 7.75
N VAL A 63 5.77 11.71 6.62
CA VAL A 63 5.09 12.53 5.61
C VAL A 63 3.64 12.10 5.47
N GLY A 64 2.72 12.99 5.86
CA GLY A 64 1.30 12.68 5.91
C GLY A 64 0.93 11.74 7.05
N ASP A 65 -0.18 11.04 6.86
CA ASP A 65 -0.67 10.05 7.80
C ASP A 65 -0.12 8.67 7.43
N LEU A 66 0.19 7.87 8.44
CA LEU A 66 0.62 6.49 8.30
C LEU A 66 -0.47 5.54 8.81
N PRO A 67 -0.80 4.47 8.06
CA PRO A 67 -1.71 3.44 8.52
C PRO A 67 -1.35 2.90 9.91
N ALA A 68 -2.37 2.66 10.74
CA ALA A 68 -2.21 2.19 12.12
C ALA A 68 -1.36 0.92 12.24
N VAL A 69 -1.42 0.03 11.25
CA VAL A 69 -0.63 -1.22 11.19
C VAL A 69 0.88 -0.98 11.25
N HIS A 70 1.35 0.22 10.86
CA HIS A 70 2.77 0.56 10.86
C HIS A 70 3.25 1.24 12.14
N HIS A 71 2.36 1.62 13.04
CA HIS A 71 2.71 2.44 14.20
C HIS A 71 3.72 1.76 15.13
N ASP A 72 3.54 0.47 15.40
CA ASP A 72 4.49 -0.31 16.21
C ASP A 72 5.87 -0.41 15.56
N LEU A 73 5.94 -0.41 14.23
CA LEU A 73 7.22 -0.36 13.51
C LEU A 73 7.92 0.97 13.77
N ILE A 74 7.21 2.09 13.62
CA ILE A 74 7.76 3.43 13.90
C ILE A 74 8.21 3.57 15.35
N LEU A 75 7.39 3.14 16.31
CA LEU A 75 7.72 3.19 17.73
C LEU A 75 8.93 2.30 18.05
N SER A 76 9.06 1.13 17.42
CA SER A 76 10.24 0.27 17.62
C SER A 76 11.54 0.92 17.18
N TRP A 77 11.52 1.85 16.20
CA TRP A 77 12.69 2.63 15.81
C TRP A 77 13.00 3.75 16.79
N ALA A 78 12.02 4.30 17.51
CA ALA A 78 12.28 5.30 18.53
C ALA A 78 12.93 4.68 19.78
N SER A 79 12.60 3.42 20.08
CA SER A 79 13.14 2.68 21.23
C SER A 79 14.49 1.98 20.95
N ALA A 80 14.96 1.95 19.70
CA ALA A 80 16.20 1.30 19.31
C ALA A 80 17.22 2.32 18.76
N PRO A 81 18.51 2.25 19.18
CA PRO A 81 19.53 3.14 18.64
C PRO A 81 19.77 2.85 17.15
N ALA A 82 20.12 3.89 16.40
CA ALA A 82 20.66 3.77 15.06
C ALA A 82 22.12 3.27 15.16
N ASP A 83 22.31 1.96 15.32
CA ASP A 83 23.57 1.32 15.66
C ASP A 83 24.66 1.44 14.58
N LEU A 84 24.27 1.77 13.35
CA LEU A 84 25.17 2.05 12.22
C LEU A 84 25.23 3.55 11.86
N ALA A 85 24.66 4.43 12.68
CA ALA A 85 24.77 5.87 12.51
C ALA A 85 25.89 6.45 13.37
N ASP A 86 26.56 7.50 12.88
CA ASP A 86 27.57 8.25 13.64
C ASP A 86 26.97 8.84 14.93
N LYS A 87 25.69 9.22 14.87
CA LYS A 87 24.89 9.64 16.02
C LYS A 87 23.80 8.61 16.29
N GLN A 88 23.86 7.96 17.46
CA GLN A 88 22.86 6.97 17.86
C GLN A 88 21.50 7.58 18.23
N SER A 89 21.40 8.91 18.33
CA SER A 89 20.15 9.64 18.55
C SER A 89 19.44 9.96 17.23
N ARG A 90 18.13 9.77 17.19
CA ARG A 90 17.29 10.04 16.02
C ARG A 90 16.45 11.29 16.21
N ARG A 91 16.48 12.21 15.24
CA ARG A 91 15.59 13.36 15.18
C ARG A 91 14.34 13.03 14.38
N TRP A 92 13.20 13.56 14.81
CA TRP A 92 11.90 13.26 14.23
C TRP A 92 11.19 14.55 13.81
N PHE A 93 10.63 14.52 12.61
CA PHE A 93 9.72 15.54 12.10
C PHE A 93 8.46 14.87 11.55
N HIS A 94 7.36 15.61 11.53
CA HIS A 94 6.11 15.16 10.93
C HIS A 94 5.55 16.26 10.04
N LEU A 95 5.55 16.03 8.72
CA LEU A 95 4.93 16.90 7.73
C LEU A 95 3.45 16.57 7.63
N LYS A 96 2.62 17.49 8.15
CA LYS A 96 1.18 17.32 8.26
C LYS A 96 0.45 18.09 7.17
N ALA A 97 -0.65 17.52 6.69
CA ALA A 97 -1.71 18.32 6.09
C ALA A 97 -2.41 19.12 7.20
N ASN A 98 -2.87 20.33 6.88
CA ASN A 98 -3.77 21.04 7.76
C ASN A 98 -5.21 20.69 7.38
N ARG A 99 -5.80 19.72 8.11
CA ARG A 99 -7.18 19.29 7.90
C ARG A 99 -8.07 19.83 9.00
N SER A 100 -9.31 20.16 8.65
CA SER A 100 -10.36 20.51 9.61
C SER A 100 -10.92 19.29 10.36
N VAL A 101 -10.64 18.08 9.88
CA VAL A 101 -11.09 16.80 10.46
C VAL A 101 -9.92 16.13 11.20
N PRO A 102 -10.13 15.58 12.40
CA PRO A 102 -9.09 14.87 13.15
C PRO A 102 -8.44 13.73 12.37
N ASP A 103 -7.16 13.48 12.63
CA ASP A 103 -6.45 12.30 12.14
C ASP A 103 -7.07 11.01 12.73
N ASN A 104 -7.77 10.25 11.89
CA ASN A 104 -8.35 8.95 12.26
C ASN A 104 -7.36 7.79 12.17
N THR A 105 -6.14 8.02 11.69
CA THR A 105 -5.11 6.98 11.57
C THR A 105 -4.34 6.77 12.87
N GLY A 106 -4.28 7.80 13.74
CA GLY A 106 -3.51 7.80 15.00
C GLY A 106 -2.04 8.21 14.84
N THR A 107 -1.63 8.66 13.65
CA THR A 107 -0.25 9.11 13.36
C THR A 107 0.16 10.26 14.28
N ASP A 108 -0.76 11.15 14.62
CA ASP A 108 -0.53 12.23 15.59
C ASP A 108 -0.16 11.74 16.99
N GLU A 109 -0.67 10.58 17.42
CA GLU A 109 -0.26 9.95 18.67
C GLU A 109 1.18 9.41 18.58
N VAL A 110 1.50 8.72 17.49
CA VAL A 110 2.86 8.22 17.24
C VAL A 110 3.86 9.38 17.20
N SER A 111 3.54 10.45 16.47
CA SER A 111 4.36 11.66 16.37
C SER A 111 4.63 12.30 17.74
N ARG A 112 3.65 12.32 18.64
CA ARG A 112 3.87 12.76 20.03
C ARG A 112 4.79 11.82 20.81
N LYS A 113 4.58 10.50 20.70
CA LYS A 113 5.41 9.49 21.40
C LYS A 113 6.88 9.54 20.96
N VAL A 114 7.15 9.78 19.68
CA VAL A 114 8.52 9.94 19.15
C VAL A 114 9.06 11.37 19.25
N LYS A 115 8.27 12.30 19.83
CA LYS A 115 8.62 13.72 20.00
C LYS A 115 8.96 14.42 18.67
N ALA A 116 8.20 14.13 17.62
CA ALA A 116 8.37 14.72 16.30
C ALA A 116 8.07 16.23 16.31
N THR A 117 8.93 17.01 15.66
CA THR A 117 8.66 18.42 15.38
C THR A 117 7.67 18.53 14.22
N ALA A 118 6.52 19.16 14.46
CA ALA A 118 5.51 19.34 13.42
C ALA A 118 5.98 20.34 12.34
N LEU A 119 5.74 19.98 11.09
CA LEU A 119 5.90 20.82 9.91
C LEU A 119 4.52 20.95 9.27
N SER A 120 3.99 22.16 9.21
CA SER A 120 2.68 22.44 8.61
C SER A 120 2.62 23.88 8.12
N ALA A 121 1.68 24.15 7.23
CA ALA A 121 1.32 25.49 6.81
C ALA A 121 -0.19 25.67 7.01
N GLU A 122 -0.62 26.89 7.33
CA GLU A 122 -2.03 27.17 7.56
C GLU A 122 -2.85 26.91 6.28
N GLY A 123 -3.95 26.15 6.40
CA GLY A 123 -4.82 25.79 5.27
C GLY A 123 -4.19 24.93 4.17
N ALA A 124 -2.95 24.47 4.33
CA ALA A 124 -2.25 23.71 3.29
C ALA A 124 -2.64 22.23 3.32
N SER A 125 -3.00 21.70 2.15
CA SER A 125 -3.08 20.24 1.93
C SER A 125 -1.72 19.56 2.02
N LEU A 126 -1.66 18.22 2.00
CA LEU A 126 -0.38 17.52 2.08
C LEU A 126 0.50 17.82 0.86
N GLY A 127 -0.06 17.76 -0.34
CA GLY A 127 0.63 18.08 -1.59
C GLY A 127 1.17 19.51 -1.58
N THR A 128 0.38 20.46 -1.07
CA THR A 128 0.83 21.85 -0.89
C THR A 128 1.98 21.92 0.13
N ALA A 129 1.87 21.24 1.27
CA ALA A 129 2.91 21.22 2.29
C ALA A 129 4.22 20.61 1.78
N VAL A 130 4.17 19.53 0.98
CA VAL A 130 5.35 18.93 0.33
C VAL A 130 5.94 19.89 -0.71
N ALA A 131 5.11 20.57 -1.50
CA ALA A 131 5.57 21.56 -2.47
C ALA A 131 6.25 22.76 -1.79
N LEU A 132 5.66 23.28 -0.70
CA LEU A 132 6.23 24.34 0.13
C LEU A 132 7.56 23.91 0.76
N LEU A 133 7.63 22.68 1.27
CA LEU A 133 8.87 22.11 1.79
C LEU A 133 9.96 22.07 0.71
N ARG A 134 9.65 21.55 -0.48
CA ARG A 134 10.59 21.46 -1.60
C ARG A 134 11.03 22.83 -2.11
N ALA A 135 10.11 23.79 -2.22
CA ALA A 135 10.42 25.16 -2.60
C ALA A 135 11.33 25.82 -1.56
N GLY A 136 10.96 25.71 -0.29
CA GLY A 136 11.69 26.28 0.83
C GLY A 136 13.11 25.74 0.95
N LEU A 137 13.30 24.42 0.88
CA LEU A 137 14.64 23.82 0.91
C LEU A 137 15.51 24.24 -0.29
N ALA A 138 14.90 24.44 -1.46
CA ALA A 138 15.57 24.99 -2.64
C ALA A 138 15.80 26.52 -2.60
N GLY A 139 15.44 27.21 -1.50
CA GLY A 139 15.62 28.66 -1.38
C GLY A 139 14.66 29.48 -2.25
N ARG A 140 13.59 28.87 -2.76
CA ARG A 140 12.57 29.56 -3.56
C ARG A 140 11.58 30.26 -2.62
N ARG A 141 11.13 31.45 -3.02
CA ARG A 141 10.09 32.20 -2.30
C ARG A 141 8.73 31.51 -2.50
N ALA A 142 7.96 31.44 -1.43
CA ALA A 142 6.57 30.99 -1.45
C ALA A 142 5.70 32.00 -0.69
N ALA A 143 4.43 32.13 -1.08
CA ALA A 143 3.49 33.06 -0.46
C ALA A 143 3.17 32.68 1.00
N VAL A 144 3.25 31.39 1.33
CA VAL A 144 3.01 30.84 2.67
C VAL A 144 4.29 30.18 3.16
N SER A 145 4.61 30.35 4.44
CA SER A 145 5.77 29.71 5.07
C SER A 145 5.37 28.39 5.73
N LEU A 146 6.28 27.42 5.69
CA LEU A 146 6.13 26.16 6.41
C LEU A 146 6.73 26.32 7.83
N ALA A 147 5.92 26.09 8.85
CA ALA A 147 6.37 26.16 10.24
C ALA A 147 7.53 25.19 10.48
N ASN A 148 8.51 25.60 11.30
CA ASN A 148 9.72 24.84 11.64
C ASN A 148 10.62 24.44 10.45
N LEU A 149 10.46 25.04 9.26
CA LEU A 149 11.31 24.75 8.09
C LEU A 149 12.81 24.95 8.37
N ASP A 150 13.21 26.01 9.07
CA ASP A 150 14.62 26.27 9.36
C ASP A 150 15.22 25.24 10.32
N LYS A 151 14.42 24.72 11.27
CA LYS A 151 14.84 23.61 12.13
C LYS A 151 15.10 22.35 11.31
N LEU A 152 14.21 22.05 10.37
CA LEU A 152 14.41 20.92 9.45
C LEU A 152 15.63 21.14 8.56
N ARG A 153 15.83 22.34 8.01
CA ARG A 153 16.99 22.66 7.16
C ARG A 153 18.30 22.40 7.89
N LYS A 154 18.42 22.88 9.13
CA LYS A 154 19.58 22.60 10.00
C LYS A 154 19.72 21.10 10.25
N ALA A 155 18.60 20.42 10.52
CA ALA A 155 18.64 18.98 10.75
C ALA A 155 19.13 18.19 9.52
N LEU A 156 18.64 18.51 8.34
CA LEU A 156 19.05 17.90 7.07
C LEU A 156 20.54 18.12 6.77
N ALA A 157 21.07 19.32 7.03
CA ALA A 157 22.49 19.62 6.83
C ALA A 157 23.39 18.70 7.67
N GLU A 158 22.98 18.47 8.93
CA GLU A 158 23.72 17.62 9.87
C GLU A 158 23.47 16.11 9.69
N ALA A 159 22.35 15.71 9.07
CA ALA A 159 21.90 14.31 9.03
C ALA A 159 22.71 13.47 8.03
N ALA A 160 23.27 12.33 8.46
CA ALA A 160 24.00 11.41 7.60
C ALA A 160 23.08 10.57 6.72
N PHE A 161 21.91 10.18 7.24
CA PHE A 161 20.96 9.31 6.56
C PHE A 161 19.51 9.78 6.80
N PRO A 162 19.11 10.93 6.23
CA PRO A 162 17.74 11.41 6.33
C PRO A 162 16.79 10.52 5.52
N VAL A 163 15.68 10.13 6.15
CA VAL A 163 14.65 9.30 5.52
C VAL A 163 13.27 9.93 5.64
N PHE A 164 12.57 10.01 4.51
CA PHE A 164 11.16 10.41 4.45
C PHE A 164 10.29 9.15 4.46
N VAL A 165 9.52 8.93 5.53
CA VAL A 165 8.66 7.76 5.70
C VAL A 165 7.23 8.16 5.36
N PHE A 166 6.58 7.43 4.45
CA PHE A 166 5.28 7.81 3.90
C PHE A 166 4.45 6.58 3.50
N SER A 167 3.15 6.78 3.31
CA SER A 167 2.19 5.79 2.78
C SER A 167 1.48 6.35 1.55
N GLY A 168 0.65 5.55 0.88
CA GLY A 168 -0.24 6.03 -0.17
C GLY A 168 -1.13 7.19 0.28
N ASN A 169 -1.38 8.13 -0.64
CA ASN A 169 -2.29 9.25 -0.44
C ASN A 169 -3.33 9.27 -1.57
N ALA A 170 -4.51 8.73 -1.29
CA ALA A 170 -5.57 8.61 -2.29
C ALA A 170 -6.21 9.96 -2.68
N GLU A 171 -6.17 10.95 -1.79
CA GLU A 171 -6.78 12.27 -2.04
C GLU A 171 -5.90 13.14 -2.94
N GLU A 172 -4.58 13.06 -2.79
CA GLU A 172 -3.62 13.84 -3.57
C GLU A 172 -2.46 12.97 -4.08
N PRO A 173 -2.66 12.11 -5.09
CA PRO A 173 -1.63 11.18 -5.57
C PRO A 173 -0.33 11.89 -6.01
N MET A 174 -0.46 13.07 -6.61
CA MET A 174 0.67 13.90 -7.03
C MET A 174 1.57 14.37 -5.89
N SER A 175 1.10 14.32 -4.63
CA SER A 175 1.94 14.60 -3.46
C SER A 175 3.10 13.60 -3.34
N LEU A 176 2.90 12.35 -3.76
CA LEU A 176 3.93 11.32 -3.74
C LEU A 176 5.01 11.59 -4.80
N ALA A 177 4.60 11.97 -6.00
CA ALA A 177 5.53 12.40 -7.05
C ALA A 177 6.33 13.65 -6.63
N MET A 178 5.68 14.62 -5.98
CA MET A 178 6.35 15.80 -5.44
C MET A 178 7.36 15.44 -4.35
N LEU A 179 7.02 14.49 -3.47
CA LEU A 179 7.91 13.97 -2.43
C LEU A 179 9.15 13.31 -3.05
N GLN A 180 8.98 12.48 -4.08
CA GLN A 180 10.12 11.86 -4.77
C GLN A 180 10.99 12.90 -5.47
N GLY A 181 10.40 13.93 -6.08
CA GLY A 181 11.13 15.06 -6.61
C GLY A 181 11.92 15.84 -5.55
N LEU A 182 11.37 16.00 -4.34
CA LEU A 182 12.07 16.58 -3.19
C LEU A 182 13.28 15.72 -2.79
N VAL A 183 13.09 14.41 -2.65
CA VAL A 183 14.17 13.49 -2.29
C VAL A 183 15.26 13.50 -3.37
N ALA A 184 14.90 13.52 -4.66
CA ALA A 184 15.84 13.64 -5.76
C ALA A 184 16.66 14.95 -5.71
N ASP A 185 16.01 16.08 -5.37
CA ASP A 185 16.72 17.36 -5.22
C ASP A 185 17.73 17.33 -4.06
N LEU A 186 17.38 16.70 -2.93
CA LEU A 186 18.31 16.54 -1.80
C LEU A 186 19.54 15.70 -2.19
N ASN A 187 19.33 14.62 -2.96
CA ASN A 187 20.39 13.73 -3.42
C ASN A 187 21.40 14.38 -4.37
N LYS A 188 21.12 15.58 -4.92
CA LYS A 188 22.13 16.37 -5.67
C LYS A 188 23.30 16.81 -4.79
N ALA A 189 23.09 16.94 -3.48
CA ALA A 189 24.11 17.40 -2.54
C ALA A 189 24.48 16.34 -1.50
N LYS A 190 23.50 15.64 -0.93
CA LYS A 190 23.71 14.62 0.11
C LYS A 190 22.67 13.52 0.00
N ARG A 191 23.07 12.30 0.34
CA ARG A 191 22.17 11.14 0.33
C ARG A 191 20.89 11.43 1.13
N ALA A 192 19.75 11.16 0.52
CA ALA A 192 18.44 11.12 1.18
C ALA A 192 17.64 9.92 0.67
N GLY A 193 16.95 9.24 1.58
CA GLY A 193 16.10 8.09 1.24
C GLY A 193 14.63 8.40 1.46
N SER A 194 13.78 7.57 0.87
CA SER A 194 12.38 7.50 1.23
C SER A 194 12.01 6.06 1.56
N LEU A 195 11.16 5.85 2.57
CA LEU A 195 10.62 4.54 2.90
C LEU A 195 9.13 4.58 2.65
N PHE A 196 8.70 3.78 1.68
CA PHE A 196 7.29 3.54 1.42
C PHE A 196 6.77 2.45 2.36
N LEU A 197 5.68 2.75 3.05
CA LEU A 197 4.91 1.83 3.86
C LEU A 197 3.51 1.74 3.22
N PRO A 198 3.17 0.65 2.51
CA PRO A 198 1.89 0.53 1.82
C PRO A 198 0.70 0.67 2.76
N ALA A 199 -0.43 1.15 2.23
CA ALA A 199 -1.68 1.23 2.99
C ALA A 199 -2.14 -0.11 3.57
N ASP A 200 -1.79 -1.21 2.88
CA ASP A 200 -2.10 -2.58 3.26
C ASP A 200 -0.99 -3.52 2.76
N ASP A 201 -0.39 -4.29 3.68
CA ASP A 201 0.73 -5.19 3.38
C ASP A 201 0.32 -6.33 2.45
N ASP A 202 -0.85 -6.95 2.66
CA ASP A 202 -1.30 -8.07 1.83
C ASP A 202 -1.61 -7.59 0.42
N ALA A 203 -2.26 -6.43 0.29
CA ALA A 203 -2.57 -5.83 -1.00
C ALA A 203 -1.29 -5.48 -1.79
N TRP A 204 -0.26 -4.94 -1.12
CA TRP A 204 1.03 -4.68 -1.76
C TRP A 204 1.75 -5.98 -2.16
N GLY A 205 1.63 -7.03 -1.35
CA GLY A 205 2.09 -8.37 -1.70
C GLY A 205 1.43 -8.92 -2.96
N ALA A 206 0.12 -8.71 -3.11
CA ALA A 206 -0.61 -9.05 -4.32
C ALA A 206 -0.10 -8.27 -5.54
N VAL A 207 0.17 -6.96 -5.41
CA VAL A 207 0.76 -6.15 -6.49
C VAL A 207 2.07 -6.74 -6.98
N LEU A 208 3.00 -6.98 -6.06
CA LEU A 208 4.31 -7.54 -6.41
C LEU A 208 4.14 -8.91 -7.08
N THR A 209 3.22 -9.74 -6.58
CA THR A 209 2.91 -11.06 -7.13
C THR A 209 2.40 -10.97 -8.56
N CYS A 210 1.47 -10.06 -8.85
CA CYS A 210 1.00 -9.81 -10.21
C CYS A 210 2.15 -9.41 -11.11
N VAL A 211 3.01 -8.48 -10.67
CA VAL A 211 4.11 -7.94 -11.49
C VAL A 211 5.08 -9.05 -11.93
N TRP A 212 5.53 -9.95 -11.04
CA TRP A 212 6.43 -11.02 -11.50
C TRP A 212 5.70 -12.13 -12.27
N ALA A 213 4.39 -12.29 -12.09
CA ALA A 213 3.62 -13.34 -12.74
C ALA A 213 3.19 -12.96 -14.16
N THR A 214 2.87 -11.69 -14.40
CA THR A 214 2.30 -11.22 -15.69
C THR A 214 3.10 -10.09 -16.33
N GLY A 215 4.06 -9.50 -15.63
CA GLY A 215 4.71 -8.25 -16.02
C GLY A 215 3.94 -6.99 -15.60
N PHE A 216 2.74 -7.13 -15.03
CA PHE A 216 1.83 -6.01 -14.75
C PHE A 216 1.16 -6.11 -13.37
N PRO A 217 0.81 -4.98 -12.73
CA PRO A 217 0.07 -4.97 -11.47
C PRO A 217 -1.42 -5.37 -11.67
N PRO A 218 -2.25 -5.42 -10.60
CA PRO A 218 -3.71 -5.54 -10.70
C PRO A 218 -4.31 -4.50 -11.64
N ARG A 219 -5.55 -4.72 -12.09
CA ARG A 219 -6.16 -4.09 -13.29
C ARG A 219 -5.48 -4.55 -14.58
N THR A 220 -5.30 -5.86 -14.65
CA THR A 220 -4.83 -6.57 -15.83
C THR A 220 -5.91 -7.55 -16.27
N GLY A 221 -6.12 -7.67 -17.58
CA GLY A 221 -7.03 -8.65 -18.16
C GLY A 221 -6.43 -9.42 -19.31
N PHE A 222 -7.08 -10.52 -19.70
CA PHE A 222 -6.59 -11.46 -20.70
C PHE A 222 -7.53 -11.62 -21.91
N PRO A 223 -8.03 -10.54 -22.56
CA PRO A 223 -9.06 -10.65 -23.60
C PRO A 223 -8.63 -11.47 -24.84
N GLY A 224 -7.33 -11.74 -25.01
CA GLY A 224 -6.79 -12.62 -26.06
C GLY A 224 -5.72 -13.57 -25.52
N GLY A 225 -5.80 -13.97 -24.25
CA GLY A 225 -4.84 -14.86 -23.58
C GLY A 225 -3.53 -14.20 -23.13
N ALA A 226 -3.09 -13.11 -23.77
CA ALA A 226 -1.96 -12.32 -23.28
C ALA A 226 -2.42 -11.26 -22.24
N PRO A 227 -1.61 -10.96 -21.21
CA PRO A 227 -1.94 -9.95 -20.22
C PRO A 227 -1.93 -8.54 -20.84
N VAL A 228 -3.00 -7.79 -20.60
CA VAL A 228 -3.16 -6.38 -21.00
C VAL A 228 -3.44 -5.57 -19.75
N TYR A 229 -2.50 -4.70 -19.38
CA TYR A 229 -2.68 -3.73 -18.31
C TYR A 229 -3.35 -2.46 -18.81
N ASP A 230 -4.44 -2.08 -18.16
CA ASP A 230 -5.10 -0.81 -18.38
C ASP A 230 -5.87 -0.44 -17.08
N PRO A 231 -5.34 0.52 -16.30
CA PRO A 231 -5.88 0.84 -14.98
C PRO A 231 -7.25 1.51 -15.03
N ARG A 232 -7.74 1.93 -16.20
CA ARG A 232 -9.08 2.49 -16.36
C ARG A 232 -10.05 1.45 -16.92
N ARG A 233 -9.65 0.73 -17.96
CA ARG A 233 -10.48 -0.31 -18.58
C ARG A 233 -10.78 -1.43 -17.60
N TRP A 234 -9.80 -1.86 -16.80
CA TRP A 234 -9.95 -2.98 -15.87
C TRP A 234 -10.23 -2.56 -14.43
N ASP A 235 -10.67 -1.32 -14.20
CA ASP A 235 -11.24 -0.88 -12.92
C ASP A 235 -12.56 -1.63 -12.66
N ILE A 236 -12.54 -2.60 -11.75
CA ILE A 236 -13.70 -3.44 -11.46
C ILE A 236 -14.89 -2.63 -10.94
N GLU A 237 -14.67 -1.57 -10.15
CA GLU A 237 -15.80 -0.74 -9.69
C GLU A 237 -16.50 -0.06 -10.87
N ARG A 238 -15.72 0.37 -11.87
CA ARG A 238 -16.25 0.94 -13.12
C ARG A 238 -16.99 -0.13 -13.92
N MET A 239 -16.37 -1.28 -14.16
CA MET A 239 -16.98 -2.40 -14.90
C MET A 239 -18.32 -2.83 -14.27
N LEU A 240 -18.39 -2.89 -12.93
CA LEU A 240 -19.63 -3.15 -12.18
C LEU A 240 -20.68 -2.05 -12.40
N ARG A 241 -20.30 -0.77 -12.31
CA ARG A 241 -21.22 0.37 -12.49
C ARG A 241 -21.76 0.45 -13.92
N GLU A 242 -20.91 0.19 -14.90
CA GLU A 242 -21.22 0.30 -16.33
C GLU A 242 -21.78 -1.00 -16.93
N LYS A 243 -21.89 -2.07 -16.11
CA LYS A 243 -22.41 -3.39 -16.49
C LYS A 243 -21.66 -4.03 -17.66
N GLU A 244 -20.34 -3.89 -17.66
CA GLU A 244 -19.47 -4.52 -18.65
C GLU A 244 -19.15 -5.98 -18.33
N ALA A 245 -19.37 -6.38 -17.08
CA ALA A 245 -19.15 -7.74 -16.63
C ALA A 245 -20.48 -8.53 -16.60
N ASP A 246 -20.39 -9.79 -17.02
CA ASP A 246 -21.45 -10.80 -16.99
C ASP A 246 -21.41 -11.67 -15.72
N LEU A 247 -20.25 -11.77 -15.06
CA LEU A 247 -20.06 -12.47 -13.79
C LEU A 247 -18.99 -11.78 -12.94
N HIS A 248 -19.26 -11.70 -11.63
CA HIS A 248 -18.30 -11.25 -10.62
C HIS A 248 -17.88 -12.41 -9.73
N LEU A 249 -16.61 -12.81 -9.82
CA LEU A 249 -15.97 -13.68 -8.84
C LEU A 249 -15.32 -12.79 -7.78
N TRP A 250 -15.79 -12.86 -6.55
CA TRP A 250 -15.25 -12.13 -5.42
C TRP A 250 -14.52 -13.09 -4.50
N ILE A 251 -13.27 -12.78 -4.15
CA ILE A 251 -12.38 -13.65 -3.37
C ILE A 251 -11.78 -12.80 -2.26
N SER A 252 -12.08 -13.12 -1.00
CA SER A 252 -11.40 -12.50 0.14
C SER A 252 -11.68 -13.28 1.41
N ALA A 253 -10.61 -13.65 2.11
CA ALA A 253 -10.71 -14.25 3.44
C ALA A 253 -10.66 -13.20 4.57
N ARG A 254 -10.63 -11.91 4.24
CA ARG A 254 -10.63 -10.81 5.21
C ARG A 254 -11.99 -10.70 5.90
N ASP A 255 -11.96 -10.67 7.24
CA ASP A 255 -13.15 -10.54 8.06
C ASP A 255 -13.91 -9.23 7.74
N GLY A 256 -15.23 -9.33 7.56
CA GLY A 256 -16.10 -8.18 7.29
C GLY A 256 -16.00 -7.59 5.88
N ALA A 257 -15.11 -8.10 5.02
CA ALA A 257 -15.06 -7.69 3.63
C ALA A 257 -16.28 -8.21 2.87
N SER A 258 -16.88 -7.35 2.03
CA SER A 258 -18.02 -7.70 1.17
C SER A 258 -17.89 -6.94 -0.15
N PRO A 259 -18.30 -7.54 -1.28
CA PRO A 259 -18.43 -6.79 -2.52
C PRO A 259 -19.49 -5.70 -2.35
N ALA A 260 -19.36 -4.61 -3.13
CA ALA A 260 -20.37 -3.57 -3.19
C ALA A 260 -21.70 -4.16 -3.70
N LYS A 261 -22.80 -3.94 -2.98
CA LYS A 261 -24.14 -4.40 -3.39
C LYS A 261 -24.53 -3.75 -4.73
N ARG A 262 -24.64 -4.53 -5.80
CA ARG A 262 -25.07 -4.04 -7.11
C ARG A 262 -25.98 -5.05 -7.81
N SER A 263 -27.04 -4.55 -8.44
CA SER A 263 -28.07 -5.37 -9.06
C SER A 263 -27.67 -5.81 -10.47
N GLY A 264 -27.99 -7.06 -10.81
CA GLY A 264 -28.00 -7.56 -12.19
C GLY A 264 -26.75 -8.31 -12.66
N ILE A 265 -25.68 -8.41 -11.86
CA ILE A 265 -24.49 -9.21 -12.18
C ILE A 265 -24.43 -10.40 -11.20
N PRO A 266 -24.47 -11.65 -11.68
CA PRO A 266 -24.24 -12.85 -10.87
C PRO A 266 -22.94 -12.77 -10.06
N LEU A 267 -23.04 -13.12 -8.78
CA LEU A 267 -21.92 -13.09 -7.83
C LEU A 267 -21.59 -14.51 -7.36
N VAL A 268 -20.31 -14.90 -7.50
CA VAL A 268 -19.72 -16.07 -6.85
C VAL A 268 -18.73 -15.55 -5.81
N ALA A 269 -18.86 -16.00 -4.56
CA ALA A 269 -18.04 -15.51 -3.44
C ALA A 269 -17.20 -16.64 -2.83
N LEU A 270 -15.89 -16.44 -2.76
CA LEU A 270 -14.97 -17.22 -1.93
C LEU A 270 -14.65 -16.36 -0.70
N ALA A 271 -15.24 -16.71 0.43
CA ALA A 271 -15.25 -15.86 1.62
C ALA A 271 -14.95 -16.65 2.89
N ARG A 272 -14.28 -16.04 3.87
CA ARG A 272 -14.18 -16.62 5.21
C ARG A 272 -15.49 -16.37 5.96
N THR A 273 -16.43 -17.31 5.85
CA THR A 273 -17.78 -17.17 6.43
C THR A 273 -18.36 -18.51 6.86
N ALA A 274 -19.23 -18.47 7.88
CA ALA A 274 -20.03 -19.62 8.31
C ALA A 274 -21.38 -19.74 7.58
N SER A 275 -21.87 -18.64 7.00
CA SER A 275 -23.16 -18.58 6.31
C SER A 275 -22.99 -18.06 4.88
N PRO A 276 -23.88 -18.43 3.94
CA PRO A 276 -23.86 -17.90 2.58
C PRO A 276 -23.86 -16.37 2.56
N MET A 277 -23.03 -15.78 1.69
CA MET A 277 -22.94 -14.35 1.53
C MET A 277 -24.24 -13.82 0.90
N PRO A 278 -24.90 -12.80 1.48
CA PRO A 278 -26.12 -12.24 0.92
C PRO A 278 -25.95 -11.76 -0.53
N GLY A 279 -26.80 -12.26 -1.43
CA GLY A 279 -26.80 -11.87 -2.84
C GLY A 279 -25.82 -12.66 -3.73
N ALA A 280 -24.97 -13.51 -3.15
CA ALA A 280 -24.15 -14.44 -3.93
C ALA A 280 -24.98 -15.63 -4.39
N ALA A 281 -24.84 -16.02 -5.67
CA ALA A 281 -25.43 -17.24 -6.20
C ALA A 281 -24.74 -18.48 -5.65
N VAL A 282 -23.43 -18.39 -5.39
CA VAL A 282 -22.61 -19.43 -4.79
C VAL A 282 -21.70 -18.78 -3.75
N THR A 283 -21.61 -19.38 -2.56
CA THR A 283 -20.61 -19.02 -1.55
C THR A 283 -19.79 -20.25 -1.21
N ILE A 284 -18.47 -20.15 -1.32
CA ILE A 284 -17.51 -21.17 -0.89
C ILE A 284 -16.76 -20.61 0.32
N SER A 285 -16.80 -21.34 1.44
CA SER A 285 -16.06 -20.96 2.64
C SER A 285 -14.57 -21.26 2.43
N VAL A 286 -13.71 -20.27 2.64
CA VAL A 286 -12.25 -20.40 2.47
C VAL A 286 -11.48 -20.03 3.74
N ALA A 287 -10.27 -20.56 3.84
CA ALA A 287 -9.31 -20.30 4.91
C ALA A 287 -8.66 -18.91 4.76
N ALA A 288 -8.36 -18.23 5.87
CA ALA A 288 -7.55 -17.00 5.86
C ALA A 288 -6.05 -17.30 5.93
N PRO A 289 -5.24 -16.72 5.02
CA PRO A 289 -3.79 -16.89 5.05
C PRO A 289 -3.17 -16.31 6.32
N GLY A 290 -2.25 -17.05 6.94
CA GLY A 290 -1.59 -16.68 8.20
C GLY A 290 -2.45 -16.87 9.45
N ILE A 291 -3.75 -17.19 9.27
CA ILE A 291 -4.66 -17.55 10.35
C ILE A 291 -4.94 -19.04 10.29
N ASP A 292 -5.70 -19.46 9.29
CA ASP A 292 -6.18 -20.82 9.11
C ASP A 292 -5.14 -21.74 8.45
N HIS A 293 -4.20 -21.19 7.68
CA HIS A 293 -3.12 -21.93 7.03
C HIS A 293 -1.82 -21.11 6.93
N ASP A 294 -0.70 -21.79 6.69
CA ASP A 294 0.59 -21.14 6.48
C ASP A 294 0.53 -20.26 5.22
N SER A 295 1.19 -19.11 5.24
CA SER A 295 1.10 -18.14 4.15
C SER A 295 2.44 -17.47 3.82
N VAL A 296 2.47 -16.86 2.65
CA VAL A 296 3.52 -15.92 2.25
C VAL A 296 2.85 -14.58 1.93
N SER A 297 3.09 -13.59 2.79
CA SER A 297 2.60 -12.21 2.62
C SER A 297 3.75 -11.22 2.64
N TYR A 298 3.57 -10.07 2.00
CA TYR A 298 4.52 -8.97 2.16
C TYR A 298 4.50 -8.46 3.61
N SER A 299 5.65 -8.01 4.10
CA SER A 299 5.74 -7.41 5.43
C SER A 299 6.56 -6.13 5.40
N SER A 300 5.90 -5.02 5.69
CA SER A 300 6.54 -3.70 5.84
C SER A 300 7.57 -3.64 6.95
N ARG A 301 7.57 -4.59 7.90
CA ARG A 301 8.58 -4.68 8.94
C ARG A 301 9.95 -5.08 8.41
N ILE A 302 9.99 -5.93 7.38
CA ILE A 302 11.23 -6.42 6.75
C ILE A 302 11.43 -5.88 5.33
N GLY A 303 10.40 -5.27 4.74
CA GLY A 303 10.44 -4.68 3.40
C GLY A 303 10.41 -5.73 2.28
N THR A 304 9.91 -6.93 2.56
CA THR A 304 9.85 -8.05 1.60
C THR A 304 8.84 -9.11 2.08
N PHE A 305 8.73 -10.21 1.33
CA PHE A 305 7.88 -11.34 1.67
C PHE A 305 8.36 -12.07 2.91
N ARG A 306 7.40 -12.44 3.74
CA ARG A 306 7.58 -13.21 4.96
C ARG A 306 6.70 -14.45 4.90
N ALA A 307 7.32 -15.61 5.06
CA ALA A 307 6.59 -16.83 5.39
C ALA A 307 6.09 -16.74 6.83
N ALA A 308 4.80 -17.00 7.04
CA ALA A 308 4.16 -16.99 8.34
C ALA A 308 3.46 -18.34 8.57
N ARG A 309 3.65 -18.90 9.77
CA ARG A 309 2.85 -20.06 10.19
C ARG A 309 1.43 -19.62 10.53
N ALA A 310 0.48 -20.50 10.28
CA ALA A 310 -0.90 -20.36 10.73
C ALA A 310 -0.95 -20.08 12.24
N SER A 311 -1.65 -19.01 12.62
CA SER A 311 -1.87 -18.68 14.04
C SER A 311 -3.03 -19.46 14.67
N ALA A 312 -3.98 -19.95 13.87
CA ALA A 312 -5.11 -20.76 14.28
C ALA A 312 -5.51 -21.74 13.15
N PRO A 313 -4.74 -22.83 12.94
CA PRO A 313 -4.96 -23.77 11.84
C PRO A 313 -6.40 -24.29 11.76
N SER A 314 -6.94 -24.46 10.56
CA SER A 314 -8.25 -25.08 10.35
C SER A 314 -8.31 -25.92 9.06
N ASP A 315 -9.33 -26.77 8.96
CA ASP A 315 -9.56 -27.64 7.78
C ASP A 315 -10.29 -26.93 6.63
N ARG A 316 -10.46 -25.59 6.70
CA ARG A 316 -11.06 -24.84 5.60
C ARG A 316 -10.13 -24.91 4.39
N PRO A 317 -10.68 -24.99 3.16
CA PRO A 317 -9.85 -25.04 1.97
C PRO A 317 -9.17 -23.69 1.72
N GLU A 318 -7.92 -23.74 1.29
CA GLU A 318 -7.17 -22.55 0.85
C GLU A 318 -7.76 -21.99 -0.44
N ILE A 319 -7.71 -20.65 -0.61
CA ILE A 319 -8.11 -19.98 -1.86
C ILE A 319 -7.42 -20.62 -3.07
N ALA A 320 -6.11 -20.87 -2.97
CA ALA A 320 -5.33 -21.47 -4.06
C ALA A 320 -5.77 -22.90 -4.43
N GLY A 321 -6.28 -23.67 -3.47
CA GLY A 321 -6.86 -24.99 -3.71
C GLY A 321 -8.16 -24.87 -4.48
N VAL A 322 -9.12 -24.11 -3.93
CA VAL A 322 -10.44 -23.91 -4.53
C VAL A 322 -10.33 -23.34 -5.95
N VAL A 323 -9.50 -22.32 -6.16
CA VAL A 323 -9.35 -21.68 -7.47
C VAL A 323 -8.75 -22.64 -8.51
N ARG A 324 -7.83 -23.53 -8.12
CA ARG A 324 -7.30 -24.56 -9.02
C ARG A 324 -8.36 -25.58 -9.41
N GLU A 325 -9.12 -26.09 -8.44
CA GLU A 325 -10.22 -27.02 -8.71
C GLU A 325 -11.27 -26.39 -9.64
N LEU A 326 -11.60 -25.11 -9.43
CA LEU A 326 -12.47 -24.35 -10.34
C LEU A 326 -11.87 -24.26 -11.74
N ALA A 327 -10.58 -23.95 -11.86
CA ALA A 327 -9.91 -23.87 -13.15
C ALA A 327 -9.91 -25.23 -13.87
N GLU A 328 -9.76 -26.35 -13.17
CA GLU A 328 -9.78 -27.70 -13.74
C GLU A 328 -11.18 -28.13 -14.20
N ALA A 329 -12.22 -27.75 -13.46
CA ALA A 329 -13.60 -28.08 -13.80
C ALA A 329 -14.16 -27.30 -15.00
N LEU A 330 -13.55 -26.16 -15.35
CA LEU A 330 -13.98 -25.33 -16.48
C LEU A 330 -13.48 -25.90 -17.82
N PRO A 331 -14.32 -25.93 -18.87
CA PRO A 331 -13.92 -26.40 -20.19
C PRO A 331 -12.79 -25.52 -20.78
N CYS A 332 -11.98 -26.12 -21.65
CA CYS A 332 -10.94 -25.42 -22.42
C CYS A 332 -11.53 -24.57 -23.54
#